data_AF-A0A502LM87-F1
#
_entry.id   AF-A0A502LM87-F1
#
_cell.length_a   1.000
_cell.length_b   1.000
_cell.length_c   1.000
_cell.angle_alpha   90.00
_cell.angle_beta   90.00
_cell.angle_gamma   90.00
#
_symmetry.space_group_name_H-M   'P 1'
#
loop_
_entity.id
_entity.type
_entity.pdbx_description
1 polymer ?
#
loop_
_entity_poly.entity_id
_entity_poly.type
_entity_poly.pdbx_seq_one_letter_code
_entity_poly.pdbx_strand_id
1 'polypeptide(L)'
;MISLESQVLERHLSFFDGKSVLFAGGISDNFPQTLSSKCQSIQIWSCYFDYARTQSAVNFSVEFQGQTDLIVYYWTKNKQEVNFQLLQLLAQAPIGQEILIIGENRCGVRSVEKTLELYGEIAKIDSARRCGLYHFSLQNKPHFELKKFWKTYQHSALQGLTIYSLPGVFSAAELDTGTELLLSTIDNKIKGKVLDLGCGAGVIGSMIKKRAPNAQITMTDIHAMALESARKTLSENQLQGEVYASDVFSDIEGKFDLIISNPPFHDGIDTAYRAVTELITQAKWHLNQGGELRIVANAFLPYPELLRQHFGDYEVVAQTGKFKVYSVRN
;
A
#
# COMPACT_ATOMS: atom_id res chain seq x y z
N MET A 1 -15.34 7.44 -12.99
CA MET A 1 -14.97 8.78 -13.51
C MET A 1 -13.46 8.79 -13.64
N ILE A 2 -12.92 9.31 -14.73
CA ILE A 2 -11.47 9.39 -14.95
C ILE A 2 -10.82 10.43 -14.02
N SER A 3 -9.62 10.14 -13.54
CA SER A 3 -8.80 10.99 -12.67
C SER A 3 -8.38 12.28 -13.37
N LEU A 4 -7.88 13.26 -12.61
CA LEU A 4 -7.37 14.51 -13.19
C LEU A 4 -6.15 14.25 -14.07
N GLU A 5 -5.31 13.29 -13.66
CA GLU A 5 -4.15 12.78 -14.37
C GLU A 5 -4.55 12.21 -15.73
N SER A 6 -5.52 11.30 -15.77
CA SER A 6 -6.02 10.70 -17.00
C SER A 6 -6.68 11.72 -17.93
N GLN A 7 -7.40 12.70 -17.37
CA GLN A 7 -7.94 13.83 -18.16
C GLN A 7 -6.86 14.72 -18.78
N VAL A 8 -5.63 14.73 -18.23
CA VAL A 8 -4.49 15.36 -18.90
C VAL A 8 -3.98 14.47 -20.03
N LEU A 9 -3.85 13.17 -19.80
CA LEU A 9 -3.42 12.21 -20.84
C LEU A 9 -4.37 12.16 -22.05
N GLU A 10 -5.68 12.35 -21.85
CA GLU A 10 -6.67 12.45 -22.94
C GLU A 10 -6.38 13.59 -23.94
N ARG A 11 -5.59 14.60 -23.56
CA ARG A 11 -5.18 15.68 -24.46
C ARG A 11 -4.02 15.28 -25.37
N HIS A 12 -3.41 14.12 -25.13
CA HIS A 12 -2.16 13.64 -25.71
C HIS A 12 -2.30 12.21 -26.28
N LEU A 13 -3.49 11.86 -26.79
CA LEU A 13 -3.79 10.51 -27.26
C LEU A 13 -2.90 10.01 -28.41
N SER A 14 -2.27 10.91 -29.17
CA SER A 14 -1.36 10.54 -30.26
C SER A 14 -0.10 9.79 -29.78
N PHE A 15 0.27 9.89 -28.51
CA PHE A 15 1.40 9.13 -27.96
C PHE A 15 1.15 7.62 -27.92
N PHE A 16 -0.12 7.21 -27.92
CA PHE A 16 -0.56 5.83 -27.70
C PHE A 16 -0.81 5.07 -29.01
N ASP A 17 -0.96 5.78 -30.12
CA ASP A 17 -1.41 5.20 -31.39
C ASP A 17 -0.42 4.11 -31.88
N GLY A 18 -0.92 2.88 -32.01
CA GLY A 18 -0.18 1.74 -32.54
C GLY A 18 0.92 1.17 -31.63
N LYS A 19 1.04 1.63 -30.38
CA LYS A 19 2.09 1.18 -29.45
C LYS A 19 1.60 0.08 -28.52
N SER A 20 2.51 -0.80 -28.09
CA SER A 20 2.30 -1.52 -26.82
C SER A 20 2.52 -0.54 -25.66
N VAL A 21 1.63 -0.53 -24.66
CA VAL A 21 1.69 0.44 -23.55
C VAL A 21 1.65 -0.27 -22.20
N LEU A 22 2.57 0.08 -21.30
CA LEU A 22 2.53 -0.31 -19.89
C LEU A 22 1.99 0.85 -19.05
N PHE A 23 0.96 0.60 -18.25
CA PHE A 23 0.52 1.50 -17.19
C PHE A 23 1.08 1.03 -15.84
N ALA A 24 1.68 1.95 -15.10
CA ALA A 24 2.31 1.69 -13.81
C ALA A 24 2.14 2.86 -12.83
N GLY A 25 2.50 2.64 -11.56
CA GLY A 25 2.40 3.63 -10.50
C GLY A 25 1.02 3.65 -9.83
N GLY A 26 0.62 4.80 -9.28
CA GLY A 26 -0.64 4.96 -8.53
C GLY A 26 -1.84 5.23 -9.41
N ILE A 27 -2.09 4.37 -10.39
CA ILE A 27 -3.29 4.44 -11.23
C ILE A 27 -4.53 4.04 -10.41
N SER A 28 -5.63 4.77 -10.58
CA SER A 28 -6.85 4.60 -9.78
C SER A 28 -8.15 4.64 -10.60
N ASP A 29 -8.05 4.67 -11.92
CA ASP A 29 -9.19 4.72 -12.83
C ASP A 29 -9.07 3.71 -13.98
N ASN A 30 -10.10 3.69 -14.83
CA ASN A 30 -10.21 2.79 -15.97
C ASN A 30 -9.69 3.39 -17.29
N PHE A 31 -8.86 4.45 -17.24
CA PHE A 31 -8.32 5.07 -18.45
C PHE A 31 -7.58 4.08 -19.38
N PRO A 32 -6.76 3.13 -18.89
CA PRO A 32 -6.08 2.17 -19.76
C PRO A 32 -7.07 1.41 -20.65
N GLN A 33 -8.19 0.94 -20.09
CA GLN A 33 -9.19 0.16 -20.82
C GLN A 33 -9.84 0.97 -21.95
N THR A 34 -9.96 2.29 -21.80
CA THR A 34 -10.50 3.18 -22.84
C THR A 34 -9.61 3.28 -24.07
N LEU A 35 -8.32 2.93 -23.95
CA LEU A 35 -7.32 3.02 -25.02
C LEU A 35 -7.15 1.72 -25.82
N SER A 36 -7.91 0.68 -25.50
CA SER A 36 -7.81 -0.65 -26.13
C SER A 36 -7.94 -0.63 -27.66
N SER A 37 -8.66 0.32 -28.24
CA SER A 37 -8.79 0.49 -29.70
C SER A 37 -7.65 1.29 -30.35
N LYS A 38 -6.82 1.98 -29.56
CA LYS A 38 -5.74 2.85 -30.04
C LYS A 38 -4.36 2.20 -29.92
N CYS A 39 -4.14 1.44 -28.86
CA CYS A 39 -2.89 0.75 -28.59
C CYS A 39 -2.84 -0.59 -29.33
N GLN A 40 -1.62 -1.05 -29.68
CA GLN A 40 -1.40 -2.43 -30.14
C GLN A 40 -1.66 -3.43 -29.01
N SER A 41 -1.24 -3.11 -27.79
CA SER A 41 -1.51 -3.90 -26.59
C SER A 41 -1.39 -3.03 -25.34
N ILE A 42 -2.04 -3.47 -24.26
CA ILE A 42 -2.00 -2.79 -22.96
C ILE A 42 -1.60 -3.79 -21.90
N GLN A 43 -0.61 -3.43 -21.10
CA GLN A 43 -0.22 -4.09 -19.88
C GLN A 43 -0.45 -3.14 -18.72
N ILE A 44 -0.89 -3.66 -17.58
CA ILE A 44 -1.06 -2.87 -16.37
C ILE A 44 -0.32 -3.58 -15.25
N TRP A 45 0.59 -2.88 -14.59
CA TRP A 45 1.32 -3.35 -13.43
C TRP A 45 1.03 -2.43 -12.25
N SER A 46 0.67 -3.01 -11.11
CA SER A 46 0.34 -2.24 -9.91
C SER A 46 0.83 -2.96 -8.66
N CYS A 47 1.32 -2.18 -7.70
CA CYS A 47 1.57 -2.65 -6.34
C CYS A 47 0.30 -2.56 -5.45
N TYR A 48 -0.85 -2.18 -6.00
CA TYR A 48 -2.08 -1.87 -5.26
C TYR A 48 -3.21 -2.83 -5.62
N PHE A 49 -3.61 -3.65 -4.66
CA PHE A 49 -4.59 -4.73 -4.83
C PHE A 49 -6.02 -4.23 -4.98
N ASP A 50 -6.39 -3.15 -4.29
CA ASP A 50 -7.68 -2.47 -4.43
C ASP A 50 -7.93 -2.03 -5.89
N TYR A 51 -6.88 -1.57 -6.57
CA TYR A 51 -6.94 -1.35 -8.02
C TYR A 51 -6.97 -2.67 -8.79
N ALA A 52 -6.03 -3.58 -8.53
CA ALA A 52 -5.89 -4.82 -9.29
C ALA A 52 -7.14 -5.73 -9.24
N ARG A 53 -7.89 -5.71 -8.13
CA ARG A 53 -9.11 -6.52 -7.98
C ARG A 53 -10.30 -5.99 -8.76
N THR A 54 -10.34 -4.68 -9.04
CA THR A 54 -11.47 -4.05 -9.74
C THR A 54 -11.26 -3.94 -11.24
N GLN A 55 -10.02 -4.16 -11.71
CA GLN A 55 -9.64 -4.03 -13.10
C GLN A 55 -9.23 -5.38 -13.69
N SER A 56 -9.55 -5.59 -14.97
CA SER A 56 -9.15 -6.80 -15.69
C SER A 56 -7.67 -6.77 -16.04
N ALA A 57 -7.00 -7.93 -15.96
CA ALA A 57 -5.64 -8.16 -16.46
C ALA A 57 -4.56 -7.24 -15.84
N VAL A 58 -4.69 -6.91 -14.55
CA VAL A 58 -3.63 -6.22 -13.80
C VAL A 58 -2.65 -7.24 -13.24
N ASN A 59 -1.37 -7.04 -13.52
CA ASN A 59 -0.29 -7.75 -12.85
C ASN A 59 -0.05 -7.11 -11.47
N PHE A 60 -0.51 -7.77 -10.41
CA PHE A 60 -0.28 -7.37 -9.02
C PHE A 60 0.97 -8.05 -8.47
N SER A 61 2.06 -7.29 -8.38
CA SER A 61 3.37 -7.80 -7.95
C SER A 61 4.30 -6.68 -7.49
N VAL A 62 5.33 -7.02 -6.70
CA VAL A 62 6.42 -6.08 -6.36
C VAL A 62 7.34 -5.82 -7.57
N GLU A 63 7.51 -6.82 -8.42
CA GLU A 63 8.40 -6.74 -9.57
C GLU A 63 7.64 -6.83 -10.90
N PHE A 64 8.00 -5.96 -11.83
CA PHE A 64 7.51 -6.01 -13.20
C PHE A 64 8.49 -6.79 -14.08
N GLN A 65 7.95 -7.60 -14.98
CA GLN A 65 8.69 -8.27 -16.04
C GLN A 65 7.94 -8.07 -17.35
N GLY A 66 8.61 -7.49 -18.35
CA GLY A 66 8.02 -7.25 -19.65
C GLY A 66 8.74 -6.17 -20.44
N GLN A 67 8.32 -5.99 -21.68
CA GLN A 67 8.80 -4.94 -22.57
C GLN A 67 7.61 -4.24 -23.23
N THR A 68 7.81 -2.97 -23.58
CA THR A 68 6.77 -2.12 -24.14
C THR A 68 7.38 -0.95 -24.91
N ASP A 69 6.71 -0.47 -25.96
CA ASP A 69 7.10 0.74 -26.68
C ASP A 69 6.94 2.02 -25.83
N LEU A 70 5.92 2.07 -24.97
CA LEU A 70 5.63 3.21 -24.11
C LEU A 70 5.33 2.77 -22.68
N ILE A 71 5.89 3.47 -21.69
CA ILE A 71 5.50 3.37 -20.29
C ILE A 71 4.72 4.64 -19.90
N VAL A 72 3.60 4.48 -19.21
CA VAL A 72 2.86 5.56 -18.58
C VAL A 72 2.89 5.34 -17.07
N TYR A 73 3.53 6.26 -16.37
CA TYR A 73 3.77 6.17 -14.93
C TYR A 73 2.99 7.24 -14.17
N TYR A 74 2.08 6.79 -13.30
CA TYR A 74 1.27 7.64 -12.41
C TYR A 74 2.03 7.88 -11.10
N TRP A 75 2.53 9.10 -10.94
CA TRP A 75 3.33 9.53 -9.80
C TRP A 75 2.51 9.62 -8.51
N THR A 76 2.99 8.98 -7.44
CA THR A 76 2.36 9.02 -6.11
C THR A 76 3.14 9.91 -5.13
N LYS A 77 2.53 10.17 -3.96
CA LYS A 77 3.13 11.02 -2.93
C LYS A 77 4.37 10.38 -2.26
N ASN A 78 4.48 9.05 -2.28
CA ASN A 78 5.58 8.34 -1.63
C ASN A 78 6.81 8.26 -2.55
N LYS A 79 7.73 9.23 -2.41
CA LYS A 79 8.92 9.32 -3.26
C LYS A 79 9.84 8.10 -3.20
N GLN A 80 9.87 7.36 -2.08
CA GLN A 80 10.73 6.18 -1.97
C GLN A 80 10.19 5.03 -2.82
N GLU A 81 8.88 4.81 -2.78
CA GLU A 81 8.20 3.86 -3.68
C GLU A 81 8.33 4.28 -5.14
N VAL A 82 8.11 5.57 -5.43
CA VAL A 82 8.24 6.07 -6.80
C VAL A 82 9.65 5.84 -7.35
N ASN A 83 10.67 6.13 -6.55
CA ASN A 83 12.06 5.88 -6.94
C ASN A 83 12.32 4.38 -7.15
N PHE A 84 11.82 3.52 -6.25
CA PHE A 84 11.93 2.06 -6.40
C PHE A 84 11.32 1.58 -7.73
N GLN A 85 10.07 1.96 -8.01
CA GLN A 85 9.35 1.52 -9.20
C GLN A 85 9.99 2.06 -10.49
N LEU A 86 10.33 3.36 -10.55
CA LEU A 86 10.96 3.95 -11.74
C LEU A 86 12.33 3.33 -12.03
N LEU A 87 13.20 3.18 -11.02
CA LEU A 87 14.52 2.58 -11.24
C LEU A 87 14.42 1.12 -11.69
N GLN A 88 13.47 0.37 -11.13
CA GLN A 88 13.19 -1.00 -11.58
C GLN A 88 12.78 -1.05 -13.05
N LEU A 89 11.80 -0.22 -13.45
CA LEU A 89 11.30 -0.18 -14.84
C LEU A 89 12.44 0.20 -15.81
N LEU A 90 13.20 1.23 -15.47
CA LEU A 90 14.29 1.76 -16.30
C LEU A 90 15.48 0.80 -16.42
N ALA A 91 15.80 0.04 -15.37
CA ALA A 91 16.89 -0.93 -15.42
C ALA A 91 16.62 -2.06 -16.43
N GLN A 92 15.35 -2.42 -16.62
CA GLN A 92 14.92 -3.49 -17.54
C GLN A 92 14.64 -2.97 -18.95
N ALA A 93 14.24 -1.71 -19.09
CA ALA A 93 13.89 -1.09 -20.37
C ALA A 93 15.09 -0.93 -21.33
N PRO A 94 14.89 -0.97 -22.66
CA PRO A 94 15.93 -0.65 -23.64
C PRO A 94 16.33 0.83 -23.60
N ILE A 95 17.54 1.16 -24.07
CA ILE A 95 17.90 2.57 -24.33
C ILE A 95 16.96 3.13 -25.41
N GLY A 96 16.53 4.37 -25.24
CA GLY A 96 15.48 5.02 -26.03
C GLY A 96 14.06 4.70 -25.55
N GLN A 97 13.89 4.02 -24.40
CA GLN A 97 12.55 3.81 -23.82
C GLN A 97 11.88 5.14 -23.54
N GLU A 98 10.71 5.33 -24.13
CA GLU A 98 9.84 6.47 -23.89
C GLU A 98 8.94 6.23 -22.68
N ILE A 99 8.83 7.26 -21.84
CA ILE A 99 7.99 7.28 -20.63
C ILE A 99 7.20 8.58 -20.55
N LEU A 100 5.89 8.46 -20.38
CA LEU A 100 5.03 9.55 -19.92
C LEU A 100 4.85 9.46 -18.41
N ILE A 101 5.25 10.50 -17.67
CA ILE A 101 5.12 10.55 -16.22
C ILE A 101 4.10 11.62 -15.88
N ILE A 102 2.99 11.21 -15.26
CA ILE A 102 1.86 12.08 -14.92
C ILE A 102 1.64 12.06 -13.40
N GLY A 103 1.32 13.21 -12.82
CA GLY A 103 0.87 13.26 -11.43
C GLY A 103 0.41 14.63 -11.01
N GLU A 104 -0.28 14.70 -9.87
CA GLU A 104 -0.66 15.98 -9.28
C GLU A 104 0.55 16.72 -8.70
N ASN A 105 0.56 18.06 -8.84
CA ASN A 105 1.62 18.90 -8.26
C ASN A 105 1.70 18.75 -6.73
N ARG A 106 0.56 18.54 -6.05
CA ARG A 106 0.50 18.32 -4.59
C ARG A 106 1.15 17.01 -4.13
N CYS A 107 1.26 16.03 -5.03
CA CYS A 107 1.95 14.76 -4.79
C CYS A 107 3.46 14.85 -5.10
N GLY A 108 3.94 16.02 -5.53
CA GLY A 108 5.38 16.27 -5.70
C GLY A 108 5.98 15.80 -7.02
N VAL A 109 5.15 15.58 -8.05
CA VAL A 109 5.58 15.08 -9.38
C VAL A 109 6.74 15.87 -9.99
N ARG A 110 6.87 17.17 -9.69
CA ARG A 110 7.99 18.02 -10.14
C ARG A 110 9.36 17.50 -9.75
N SER A 111 9.44 16.63 -8.74
CA SER A 111 10.69 15.98 -8.34
C SER A 111 11.21 14.99 -9.39
N VAL A 112 10.40 14.62 -10.39
CA VAL A 112 10.78 13.67 -11.44
C VAL A 112 11.98 14.15 -12.24
N GLU A 113 12.08 15.44 -12.54
CA GLU A 113 13.18 16.02 -13.32
C GLU A 113 14.52 15.72 -12.66
N LYS A 114 14.65 16.08 -11.38
CA LYS A 114 15.84 15.77 -10.58
C LYS A 114 16.05 14.28 -10.37
N THR A 115 14.97 13.50 -10.28
CA THR A 115 15.06 12.05 -10.04
C THR A 115 15.64 11.31 -11.23
N LEU A 116 15.38 11.80 -12.46
CA LEU A 116 15.74 11.15 -13.71
C LEU A 116 16.83 11.85 -14.52
N GLU A 117 17.34 13.00 -14.05
CA GLU A 117 18.34 13.83 -14.76
C GLU A 117 19.61 13.06 -15.18
N LEU A 118 20.02 12.05 -14.41
CA LEU A 118 21.21 11.24 -14.69
C LEU A 118 20.97 10.11 -15.70
N TYR A 119 19.70 9.80 -15.99
CA TYR A 119 19.32 8.62 -16.77
C TYR A 119 18.85 8.98 -18.18
N GLY A 120 18.50 10.23 -18.46
CA GLY A 120 18.06 10.61 -19.80
C GLY A 120 17.48 12.01 -19.89
N GLU A 121 16.87 12.30 -21.02
CA GLU A 121 16.27 13.60 -21.30
C GLU A 121 14.83 13.63 -20.80
N ILE A 122 14.49 14.68 -20.05
CA ILE A 122 13.14 14.91 -19.53
C ILE A 122 12.64 16.29 -19.91
N ALA A 123 11.40 16.36 -20.37
CA ALA A 123 10.72 17.60 -20.70
C ALA A 123 9.30 17.59 -20.14
N LYS A 124 8.90 18.70 -19.53
CA LYS A 124 7.50 18.92 -19.15
C LYS A 124 6.68 19.31 -20.38
N ILE A 125 5.62 18.57 -20.67
CA ILE A 125 4.80 18.76 -21.89
C ILE A 125 3.37 19.23 -21.62
N ASP A 126 2.85 19.11 -20.38
CA ASP A 126 1.58 19.70 -19.97
C ASP A 126 1.58 20.01 -18.46
N SER A 127 0.73 20.94 -18.03
CA SER A 127 0.51 21.31 -16.63
C SER A 127 -0.95 21.65 -16.27
N ALA A 128 -1.89 21.21 -17.08
CA ALA A 128 -3.32 21.39 -16.84
C ALA A 128 -3.78 20.66 -15.56
N ARG A 129 -4.96 21.04 -15.05
CA ARG A 129 -5.68 20.36 -13.94
C ARG A 129 -4.87 20.18 -12.65
N ARG A 130 -3.90 21.08 -12.41
CA ARG A 130 -2.95 21.00 -11.28
C ARG A 130 -2.06 19.74 -11.34
N CYS A 131 -1.95 19.10 -12.49
CA CYS A 131 -1.02 18.03 -12.76
C CYS A 131 0.26 18.55 -13.43
N GLY A 132 1.26 17.71 -13.56
CA GLY A 132 2.39 17.88 -14.46
C GLY A 132 2.54 16.60 -15.28
N LEU A 133 2.56 16.74 -16.61
CA LEU A 133 2.87 15.67 -17.54
C LEU A 133 4.28 15.89 -18.07
N TYR A 134 5.11 14.86 -17.96
CA TYR A 134 6.50 14.85 -18.39
C TYR A 134 6.71 13.73 -19.41
N HIS A 135 7.52 14.02 -20.41
CA HIS A 135 8.02 13.06 -21.38
C HIS A 135 9.49 12.81 -21.07
N PHE A 136 9.88 11.54 -20.97
CA PHE A 136 11.23 11.12 -20.66
C PHE A 136 11.71 10.06 -21.64
N SER A 137 12.94 10.20 -22.13
CA SER A 137 13.60 9.21 -22.99
C SER A 137 14.88 8.70 -22.32
N LEU A 138 14.97 7.38 -22.12
CA LEU A 138 16.08 6.74 -21.41
C LEU A 138 17.38 6.75 -22.24
N GLN A 139 18.47 7.32 -21.72
CA GLN A 139 19.80 7.33 -22.35
C GLN A 139 20.82 6.47 -21.61
N ASN A 140 20.73 6.39 -20.28
CA ASN A 140 21.62 5.63 -19.42
C ASN A 140 20.80 4.80 -18.43
N LYS A 141 20.99 3.48 -18.42
CA LYS A 141 20.24 2.60 -17.52
C LYS A 141 20.70 2.80 -16.06
N PRO A 142 19.77 2.92 -15.10
CA PRO A 142 20.13 2.83 -13.70
C PRO A 142 20.56 1.39 -13.36
N HIS A 143 21.41 1.30 -12.35
CA HIS A 143 21.64 0.03 -11.67
C HIS A 143 20.55 -0.21 -10.63
N PHE A 144 19.86 -1.35 -10.73
CA PHE A 144 18.79 -1.75 -9.81
C PHE A 144 19.10 -3.12 -9.20
N GLU A 145 19.06 -3.18 -7.87
CA GLU A 145 19.13 -4.44 -7.11
C GLU A 145 18.12 -4.38 -5.97
N LEU A 146 17.06 -5.20 -6.05
CA LEU A 146 16.00 -5.30 -5.04
C LEU A 146 16.54 -5.41 -3.61
N LYS A 147 17.62 -6.18 -3.41
CA LYS A 147 18.25 -6.41 -2.10
C LYS A 147 18.71 -5.12 -1.41
N LYS A 148 19.11 -4.10 -2.18
CA LYS A 148 19.58 -2.80 -1.66
C LYS A 148 18.46 -1.89 -1.15
N PHE A 149 17.20 -2.20 -1.47
CA PHE A 149 16.04 -1.40 -1.07
C PHE A 149 15.40 -1.85 0.25
N TRP A 150 15.80 -3.02 0.78
CA TRP A 150 15.34 -3.46 2.09
C TRP A 150 15.90 -2.55 3.18
N LYS A 151 14.99 -1.98 3.97
CA LYS A 151 15.30 -1.36 5.26
C LYS A 151 15.04 -2.35 6.37
N THR A 152 15.86 -2.26 7.40
CA THR A 152 15.71 -3.06 8.61
C THR A 152 15.82 -2.19 9.84
N TYR A 153 15.04 -2.53 10.87
CA TYR A 153 15.17 -1.92 12.18
C TYR A 153 14.81 -2.89 13.29
N GLN A 154 15.29 -2.58 14.50
CA GLN A 154 14.92 -3.23 15.75
C GLN A 154 14.42 -2.15 16.70
N HIS A 155 13.56 -2.54 17.65
CA HIS A 155 13.07 -1.64 18.68
C HIS A 155 12.89 -2.40 20.00
N SER A 156 13.09 -1.73 21.13
CA SER A 156 12.99 -2.35 22.47
C SER A 156 11.60 -2.94 22.73
N ALA A 157 10.54 -2.24 22.29
CA ALA A 157 9.16 -2.72 22.39
C ALA A 157 8.88 -4.00 21.57
N LEU A 158 9.73 -4.32 20.59
CA LEU A 158 9.59 -5.49 19.72
C LEU A 158 10.32 -6.74 20.26
N GLN A 159 10.85 -6.67 21.48
CA GLN A 159 11.40 -7.81 22.21
C GLN A 159 12.47 -8.59 21.43
N GLY A 160 13.23 -7.92 20.56
CA GLY A 160 14.27 -8.54 19.72
C GLY A 160 13.78 -9.07 18.36
N LEU A 161 12.59 -8.69 17.89
CA LEU A 161 12.24 -8.88 16.48
C LEU A 161 13.02 -7.89 15.60
N THR A 162 13.43 -8.37 14.42
CA THR A 162 13.97 -7.53 13.34
C THR A 162 12.89 -7.31 12.29
N ILE A 163 12.53 -6.07 12.00
CA ILE A 163 11.52 -5.74 11.00
C ILE A 163 12.21 -5.49 9.66
N TYR A 164 11.64 -6.02 8.58
CA TYR A 164 12.11 -5.86 7.22
C TYR A 164 11.04 -5.13 6.41
N SER A 165 11.44 -4.07 5.71
CA SER A 165 10.50 -3.24 4.97
C SER A 165 11.06 -2.82 3.63
N LEU A 166 10.25 -2.97 2.58
CA LEU A 166 10.47 -2.33 1.29
C LEU A 166 10.07 -0.84 1.31
N PRO A 167 10.50 -0.05 0.32
CA PRO A 167 10.03 1.32 0.12
C PRO A 167 8.51 1.39 0.02
N GLY A 168 7.89 2.51 0.38
CA GLY A 168 6.43 2.66 0.28
C GLY A 168 5.64 2.21 1.51
N VAL A 169 6.13 1.19 2.22
CA VAL A 169 5.43 0.58 3.35
C VAL A 169 5.41 1.51 4.57
N PHE A 170 4.28 1.50 5.29
CA PHE A 170 4.11 2.27 6.52
C PHE A 170 5.17 1.92 7.57
N SER A 171 5.72 2.94 8.23
CA SER A 171 6.72 2.78 9.30
C SER A 171 7.97 1.99 8.88
N ALA A 172 8.41 2.14 7.63
CA ALA A 172 9.52 1.35 7.06
C ALA A 172 10.89 1.52 7.78
N ALA A 173 11.09 2.57 8.57
CA ALA A 173 12.39 2.90 9.18
C ALA A 173 12.41 2.84 10.71
N GLU A 174 11.25 2.93 11.37
CA GLU A 174 11.14 2.94 12.83
C GLU A 174 9.75 2.46 13.25
N LEU A 175 9.55 2.20 14.54
CA LEU A 175 8.25 1.79 15.07
C LEU A 175 7.34 3.00 15.22
N ASP A 176 6.13 2.94 14.63
CA ASP A 176 5.11 3.97 14.80
C ASP A 176 4.58 3.98 16.24
N THR A 177 4.42 5.18 16.79
CA THR A 177 3.94 5.41 18.16
C THR A 177 2.51 4.91 18.41
N GLY A 178 1.64 4.94 17.40
CA GLY A 178 0.31 4.33 17.49
C GLY A 178 0.40 2.80 17.57
N THR A 179 1.22 2.21 16.71
CA THR A 179 1.56 0.77 16.75
C THR A 179 2.15 0.38 18.11
N GLU A 180 3.11 1.14 18.65
CA GLU A 180 3.69 0.88 19.97
C GLU A 180 2.62 0.89 21.07
N LEU A 181 1.72 1.87 21.08
CA LEU A 181 0.60 1.91 22.02
C LEU A 181 -0.29 0.67 21.87
N LEU A 182 -0.61 0.25 20.65
CA LEU A 182 -1.38 -0.96 20.39
C LEU A 182 -0.68 -2.20 20.94
N LEU A 183 0.62 -2.34 20.69
CA LEU A 183 1.45 -3.46 21.17
C LEU A 183 1.50 -3.54 22.70
N SER A 184 1.33 -2.42 23.41
CA SER A 184 1.26 -2.40 24.88
C SER A 184 0.05 -3.16 25.44
N THR A 185 -1.00 -3.35 24.63
CA THR A 185 -2.24 -4.04 25.02
C THR A 185 -2.21 -5.54 24.72
N ILE A 186 -1.17 -6.03 24.04
CA ILE A 186 -1.06 -7.42 23.58
C ILE A 186 -0.46 -8.27 24.70
N ASP A 187 -1.17 -9.29 25.15
CA ASP A 187 -0.68 -10.22 26.18
C ASP A 187 -0.55 -11.67 25.64
N ASN A 188 -0.11 -12.58 26.51
CA ASN A 188 0.05 -14.00 26.18
C ASN A 188 -1.27 -14.80 26.25
N LYS A 189 -2.41 -14.14 26.50
CA LYS A 189 -3.72 -14.78 26.60
C LYS A 189 -4.45 -14.82 25.25
N ILE A 190 -3.99 -14.06 24.26
CA ILE A 190 -4.49 -14.14 22.88
C ILE A 190 -4.35 -15.58 22.38
N LYS A 191 -5.44 -16.13 21.87
CA LYS A 191 -5.55 -17.49 21.36
C LYS A 191 -6.48 -17.50 20.15
N GLY A 192 -6.44 -18.60 19.39
CA GLY A 192 -7.33 -18.79 18.25
C GLY A 192 -6.84 -18.06 17.00
N LYS A 193 -7.79 -17.65 16.15
CA LYS A 193 -7.53 -16.99 14.87
C LYS A 193 -7.43 -15.49 15.05
N VAL A 194 -6.33 -14.91 14.58
CA VAL A 194 -6.04 -13.47 14.66
C VAL A 194 -5.85 -12.91 13.26
N LEU A 195 -6.57 -11.84 12.95
CA LEU A 195 -6.41 -11.08 11.72
C LEU A 195 -5.72 -9.75 12.01
N ASP A 196 -4.54 -9.53 11.43
CA ASP A 196 -3.85 -8.24 11.34
C ASP A 196 -4.21 -7.59 10.00
N LEU A 197 -5.14 -6.63 10.02
CA LEU A 197 -5.71 -5.99 8.83
C LEU A 197 -4.97 -4.67 8.54
N GLY A 198 -4.39 -4.55 7.35
CA GLY A 198 -3.47 -3.47 7.00
C GLY A 198 -2.12 -3.69 7.67
N CYS A 199 -1.54 -4.88 7.47
CA CYS A 199 -0.42 -5.36 8.27
C CYS A 199 0.89 -4.57 8.06
N GLY A 200 1.03 -3.82 6.97
CA GLY A 200 2.27 -3.12 6.64
C GLY A 200 3.46 -4.09 6.61
N ALA A 201 4.53 -3.78 7.34
CA ALA A 201 5.70 -4.66 7.47
C ALA A 201 5.49 -5.89 8.39
N GLY A 202 4.26 -6.16 8.85
CA GLY A 202 3.91 -7.32 9.66
C GLY A 202 4.28 -7.19 11.15
N VAL A 203 4.43 -5.96 11.66
CA VAL A 203 4.89 -5.68 13.03
C VAL A 203 3.92 -6.25 14.08
N ILE A 204 2.62 -5.97 13.93
CA ILE A 204 1.58 -6.33 14.90
C ILE A 204 1.44 -7.85 14.96
N GLY A 205 1.14 -8.50 13.84
CA GLY A 205 0.96 -9.95 13.81
C GLY A 205 2.24 -10.73 14.21
N SER A 206 3.43 -10.23 13.89
CA SER A 206 4.69 -10.88 14.32
C SER A 206 4.87 -10.80 15.84
N MET A 207 4.53 -9.65 16.45
CA MET A 207 4.55 -9.50 17.90
C MET A 207 3.53 -10.39 18.60
N ILE A 208 2.32 -10.53 18.04
CA ILE A 208 1.32 -11.47 18.57
C ILE A 208 1.84 -12.89 18.47
N LYS A 209 2.36 -13.31 17.31
CA LYS A 209 2.90 -14.68 17.14
C LYS A 209 4.01 -14.98 18.15
N LYS A 210 4.88 -14.01 18.43
CA LYS A 210 5.95 -14.14 19.41
C LYS A 210 5.43 -14.29 20.85
N ARG A 211 4.45 -13.48 21.26
CA ARG A 211 3.88 -13.51 22.63
C ARG A 211 2.89 -14.65 22.85
N ALA A 212 2.20 -15.06 21.80
CA ALA A 212 1.20 -16.12 21.80
C ALA A 212 1.50 -17.13 20.65
N PRO A 213 2.46 -18.05 20.85
CA PRO A 213 2.89 -18.99 19.81
C PRO A 213 1.78 -19.86 19.21
N ASN A 214 0.71 -20.11 19.98
CA ASN A 214 -0.44 -20.92 19.57
C ASN A 214 -1.49 -20.13 18.76
N ALA A 215 -1.35 -18.80 18.64
CA ALA A 215 -2.24 -18.01 17.80
C ALA A 215 -2.01 -18.32 16.31
N GLN A 216 -3.10 -18.44 15.56
CA GLN A 216 -3.09 -18.58 14.10
C GLN A 216 -3.18 -17.17 13.51
N ILE A 217 -2.07 -16.69 12.95
CA ILE A 217 -1.98 -15.32 12.45
C ILE A 217 -2.26 -15.29 10.96
N THR A 218 -3.18 -14.41 10.58
CA THR A 218 -3.43 -13.99 9.21
C THR A 218 -3.11 -12.50 9.11
N MET A 219 -2.30 -12.10 8.14
CA MET A 219 -1.94 -10.72 7.84
C MET A 219 -2.43 -10.37 6.44
N THR A 220 -3.11 -9.23 6.32
CA THR A 220 -3.61 -8.76 5.02
C THR A 220 -3.26 -7.32 4.79
N ASP A 221 -3.02 -6.97 3.52
CA ASP A 221 -2.73 -5.61 3.08
C ASP A 221 -3.11 -5.48 1.60
N ILE A 222 -3.36 -4.25 1.15
CA ILE A 222 -3.57 -3.96 -0.27
C ILE A 222 -2.25 -3.78 -1.02
N HIS A 223 -1.16 -3.53 -0.32
CA HIS A 223 0.10 -3.14 -0.94
C HIS A 223 1.06 -4.32 -1.10
N ALA A 224 1.45 -4.63 -2.33
CA ALA A 224 2.35 -5.75 -2.63
C ALA A 224 3.67 -5.69 -1.84
N MET A 225 4.23 -4.49 -1.68
CA MET A 225 5.47 -4.30 -0.92
C MET A 225 5.27 -4.50 0.58
N ALA A 226 4.10 -4.19 1.13
CA ALA A 226 3.75 -4.50 2.52
C ALA A 226 3.66 -6.02 2.73
N LEU A 227 2.97 -6.74 1.84
CA LEU A 227 2.85 -8.19 1.90
C LEU A 227 4.22 -8.89 1.88
N GLU A 228 5.11 -8.50 0.95
CA GLU A 228 6.46 -9.06 0.92
C GLU A 228 7.28 -8.69 2.16
N SER A 229 7.08 -7.49 2.72
CA SER A 229 7.73 -7.05 3.95
C SER A 229 7.26 -7.85 5.17
N ALA A 230 5.96 -8.12 5.28
CA ALA A 230 5.39 -8.96 6.32
C ALA A 230 5.88 -10.41 6.22
N ARG A 231 5.91 -10.99 5.01
CA ARG A 231 6.46 -12.34 4.78
C ARG A 231 7.93 -12.41 5.21
N LYS A 232 8.75 -11.44 4.80
CA LYS A 232 10.17 -11.41 5.15
C LYS A 232 10.38 -11.24 6.66
N THR A 233 9.59 -10.37 7.30
CA THR A 233 9.62 -10.20 8.76
C THR A 233 9.26 -11.50 9.48
N LEU A 234 8.22 -12.21 9.06
CA LEU A 234 7.88 -13.52 9.64
C LEU A 234 9.03 -14.52 9.46
N SER A 235 9.53 -14.69 8.24
CA SER A 235 10.54 -15.71 7.93
C SER A 235 11.88 -15.48 8.65
N GLU A 236 12.38 -14.24 8.66
CA GLU A 236 13.67 -13.91 9.25
C GLU A 236 13.65 -13.98 10.79
N ASN A 237 12.45 -13.88 11.39
CA ASN A 237 12.25 -14.09 12.82
C ASN A 237 11.76 -15.51 13.17
N GLN A 238 11.74 -16.43 12.21
CA GLN A 238 11.32 -17.83 12.39
C GLN A 238 9.89 -17.95 12.93
N LEU A 239 9.01 -17.05 12.50
CA LEU A 239 7.60 -17.02 12.85
C LEU A 239 6.75 -17.54 11.69
N GLN A 240 5.61 -18.13 12.03
CA GLN A 240 4.63 -18.63 11.06
C GLN A 240 3.39 -17.72 11.05
N GLY A 241 2.85 -17.48 9.86
CA GLY A 241 1.61 -16.76 9.64
C GLY A 241 1.24 -16.80 8.16
N GLU A 242 -0.05 -16.67 7.88
CA GLU A 242 -0.56 -16.49 6.52
C GLU A 242 -0.51 -15.02 6.15
N VAL A 243 -0.04 -14.72 4.94
CA VAL A 243 0.02 -13.36 4.41
C VAL A 243 -0.59 -13.39 3.01
N TYR A 244 -1.57 -12.54 2.73
CA TYR A 244 -2.17 -12.43 1.41
C TYR A 244 -2.86 -11.08 1.20
N ALA A 245 -3.14 -10.75 -0.06
CA ALA A 245 -3.73 -9.46 -0.41
C ALA A 245 -5.24 -9.43 -0.09
N SER A 246 -5.72 -8.32 0.48
CA SER A 246 -7.15 -8.07 0.65
C SER A 246 -7.40 -6.56 0.72
N ASP A 247 -8.42 -6.07 0.01
CA ASP A 247 -8.99 -4.74 0.25
C ASP A 247 -9.99 -4.85 1.40
N VAL A 248 -9.54 -4.45 2.59
CA VAL A 248 -10.25 -4.67 3.86
C VAL A 248 -10.63 -6.15 4.02
N PHE A 249 -11.91 -6.52 3.92
CA PHE A 249 -12.39 -7.90 4.06
C PHE A 249 -12.67 -8.63 2.73
N SER A 250 -12.38 -8.02 1.58
CA SER A 250 -12.79 -8.53 0.27
C SER A 250 -12.32 -9.94 -0.09
N ASP A 251 -11.17 -10.37 0.42
CA ASP A 251 -10.61 -11.71 0.20
C ASP A 251 -10.44 -12.47 1.53
N ILE A 252 -11.18 -12.06 2.57
CA ILE A 252 -11.10 -12.65 3.90
C ILE A 252 -12.19 -13.69 4.09
N GLU A 253 -11.78 -14.94 4.24
CA GLU A 253 -12.66 -16.06 4.53
C GLU A 253 -12.71 -16.39 6.02
N GLY A 254 -13.89 -16.77 6.49
CA GLY A 254 -14.10 -17.24 7.85
C GLY A 254 -14.16 -16.13 8.91
N LYS A 255 -13.95 -16.55 10.16
CA LYS A 255 -14.11 -15.71 11.35
C LYS A 255 -12.90 -15.80 12.27
N PHE A 256 -12.69 -14.73 13.01
CA PHE A 256 -11.53 -14.50 13.87
C PHE A 256 -11.96 -14.27 15.32
N ASP A 257 -11.08 -14.65 16.24
CA ASP A 257 -11.21 -14.38 17.67
C ASP A 257 -10.69 -12.98 18.02
N LEU A 258 -9.76 -12.47 17.22
CA LEU A 258 -9.25 -11.09 17.29
C LEU A 258 -9.03 -10.54 15.87
N ILE A 259 -9.65 -9.40 15.57
CA ILE A 259 -9.27 -8.54 14.45
C ILE A 259 -8.52 -7.34 15.05
N ILE A 260 -7.31 -7.10 14.59
CA ILE A 260 -6.44 -6.02 15.10
C ILE A 260 -5.93 -5.18 13.94
N SER A 261 -5.86 -3.86 14.12
CA SER A 261 -5.40 -2.96 13.05
C SER A 261 -4.84 -1.64 13.58
N ASN A 262 -3.90 -1.09 12.82
CA ASN A 262 -3.51 0.32 12.84
C ASN A 262 -3.87 0.95 11.47
N PRO A 263 -5.12 1.39 11.27
CA PRO A 263 -5.59 1.85 9.96
C PRO A 263 -4.84 3.09 9.47
N PRO A 264 -4.73 3.31 8.14
CA PRO A 264 -4.02 4.46 7.60
C PRO A 264 -4.66 5.80 8.01
N PHE A 265 -3.82 6.80 8.32
CA PHE A 265 -4.26 8.17 8.68
C PHE A 265 -3.81 9.25 7.67
N HIS A 266 -2.99 8.90 6.67
CA HIS A 266 -2.25 9.88 5.87
C HIS A 266 -2.60 9.91 4.36
N ASP A 267 -3.46 9.00 3.89
CA ASP A 267 -3.74 8.78 2.45
C ASP A 267 -4.85 9.69 1.88
N GLY A 268 -5.00 10.89 2.46
CA GLY A 268 -6.13 11.77 2.20
C GLY A 268 -7.31 11.42 3.11
N ILE A 269 -8.02 12.45 3.57
CA ILE A 269 -9.07 12.32 4.59
C ILE A 269 -10.15 11.33 4.14
N ASP A 270 -10.56 11.39 2.87
CA ASP A 270 -11.68 10.60 2.36
C ASP A 270 -11.34 9.10 2.21
N THR A 271 -10.14 8.77 1.69
CA THR A 271 -9.70 7.37 1.50
C THR A 271 -9.46 6.68 2.83
N ALA A 272 -8.75 7.35 3.75
CA ALA A 272 -8.51 6.85 5.10
C ALA A 272 -9.83 6.63 5.85
N TYR A 273 -10.77 7.58 5.73
CA TYR A 273 -12.09 7.47 6.35
C TYR A 273 -12.92 6.31 5.78
N ARG A 274 -12.88 6.09 4.46
CA ARG A 274 -13.56 4.95 3.82
C ARG A 274 -13.03 3.62 4.38
N ALA A 275 -11.71 3.40 4.37
CA ALA A 275 -11.11 2.14 4.82
C ALA A 275 -11.47 1.83 6.29
N VAL A 276 -11.42 2.86 7.15
CA VAL A 276 -11.80 2.74 8.57
C VAL A 276 -13.28 2.42 8.74
N THR A 277 -14.14 3.14 8.02
CA THR A 277 -15.60 2.93 8.09
C THR A 277 -15.96 1.53 7.63
N GLU A 278 -15.34 1.07 6.54
CA GLU A 278 -15.51 -0.27 6.00
C GLU A 278 -15.06 -1.34 6.99
N LEU A 279 -13.88 -1.15 7.58
CA LEU A 279 -13.34 -2.03 8.62
C LEU A 279 -14.30 -2.18 9.80
N ILE A 280 -14.77 -1.08 10.39
CA ILE A 280 -15.66 -1.12 11.56
C ILE A 280 -17.02 -1.73 11.20
N THR A 281 -17.58 -1.34 10.05
CA THR A 281 -18.91 -1.79 9.60
C THR A 281 -18.96 -3.30 9.37
N GLN A 282 -17.89 -3.85 8.79
CA GLN A 282 -17.86 -5.26 8.37
C GLN A 282 -17.27 -6.20 9.43
N ALA A 283 -16.43 -5.71 10.35
CA ALA A 283 -15.73 -6.55 11.32
C ALA A 283 -16.64 -7.51 12.11
N LYS A 284 -17.85 -7.09 12.51
CA LYS A 284 -18.80 -7.95 13.24
C LYS A 284 -19.17 -9.25 12.50
N TRP A 285 -19.11 -9.25 11.16
CA TRP A 285 -19.40 -10.43 10.34
C TRP A 285 -18.23 -11.40 10.28
N HIS A 286 -17.01 -10.89 10.49
CA HIS A 286 -15.76 -11.65 10.51
C HIS A 286 -15.28 -11.98 11.93
N LEU A 287 -16.05 -11.63 12.97
CA LEU A 287 -15.76 -12.02 14.34
C LEU A 287 -16.56 -13.28 14.75
N ASN A 288 -15.89 -14.17 15.47
CA ASN A 288 -16.57 -15.21 16.25
C ASN A 288 -17.43 -14.58 17.35
N GLN A 289 -18.36 -15.35 17.91
CA GLN A 289 -19.11 -14.91 19.08
C GLN A 289 -18.13 -14.68 20.25
N GLY A 290 -18.18 -13.50 20.86
CA GLY A 290 -17.22 -13.06 21.89
C GLY A 290 -15.86 -12.61 21.35
N GLY A 291 -15.65 -12.65 20.02
CA GLY A 291 -14.45 -12.17 19.34
C GLY A 291 -14.29 -10.66 19.49
N GLU A 292 -13.06 -10.18 19.36
CA GLU A 292 -12.70 -8.78 19.63
C GLU A 292 -12.22 -8.06 18.36
N LEU A 293 -12.67 -6.82 18.16
CA LEU A 293 -12.02 -5.87 17.27
C LEU A 293 -11.23 -4.87 18.11
N ARG A 294 -9.92 -4.75 17.83
CA ARG A 294 -9.02 -3.82 18.50
C ARG A 294 -8.32 -2.90 17.50
N ILE A 295 -8.51 -1.59 17.65
CA ILE A 295 -7.99 -0.59 16.71
C ILE A 295 -7.26 0.50 17.47
N VAL A 296 -6.05 0.86 17.03
CA VAL A 296 -5.43 2.12 17.45
C VAL A 296 -5.79 3.24 16.47
N ALA A 297 -6.13 4.41 17.00
CA ALA A 297 -6.46 5.55 16.19
C ALA A 297 -6.12 6.89 16.82
N ASN A 298 -5.94 7.89 15.97
CA ASN A 298 -5.86 9.28 16.39
C ASN A 298 -7.16 9.72 17.09
N ALA A 299 -7.03 10.40 18.23
CA ALA A 299 -8.18 10.72 19.08
C ALA A 299 -9.20 11.71 18.48
N PHE A 300 -8.84 12.42 17.40
CA PHE A 300 -9.68 13.43 16.75
C PHE A 300 -10.63 12.89 15.68
N LEU A 301 -10.46 11.62 15.28
CA LEU A 301 -11.31 10.99 14.25
C LEU A 301 -12.57 10.37 14.88
N PRO A 302 -13.69 10.29 14.16
CA PRO A 302 -14.99 9.89 14.71
C PRO A 302 -15.16 8.36 14.90
N TYR A 303 -14.10 7.65 15.31
CA TYR A 303 -14.16 6.23 15.66
C TYR A 303 -15.22 5.90 16.72
N PRO A 304 -15.36 6.68 17.82
CA PRO A 304 -16.36 6.39 18.86
C PRO A 304 -17.79 6.25 18.33
N GLU A 305 -18.18 7.11 17.38
CA GLU A 305 -19.53 7.11 16.83
C GLU A 305 -19.78 5.89 15.95
N LEU A 306 -18.82 5.57 15.06
CA LEU A 306 -18.87 4.36 14.24
C LEU A 306 -18.90 3.08 15.10
N LEU A 307 -18.04 3.00 16.13
CA LEU A 307 -17.99 1.84 17.02
C LEU A 307 -19.32 1.66 17.77
N ARG A 308 -19.92 2.73 18.33
CA ARG A 308 -21.23 2.66 18.97
C ARG A 308 -22.34 2.26 18.02
N GLN A 309 -22.33 2.80 16.80
CA GLN A 309 -23.33 2.48 15.79
C GLN A 309 -23.32 0.99 15.42
N HIS A 310 -22.14 0.37 15.35
CA HIS A 310 -22.01 -1.01 14.86
C HIS A 310 -21.88 -2.08 15.95
N PHE A 311 -21.38 -1.73 17.14
CA PHE A 311 -21.13 -2.63 18.27
C PHE A 311 -21.85 -2.23 19.57
N GLY A 312 -22.58 -1.12 19.59
CA GLY A 312 -23.32 -0.62 20.75
C GLY A 312 -22.46 0.21 21.71
N ASP A 313 -21.38 -0.37 22.24
CA ASP A 313 -20.43 0.32 23.12
C ASP A 313 -18.98 -0.04 22.79
N TYR A 314 -18.03 0.73 23.35
CA TYR A 314 -16.59 0.50 23.18
C TYR A 314 -15.81 0.76 24.46
N GLU A 315 -14.68 0.08 24.59
CA GLU A 315 -13.71 0.32 25.66
C GLU A 315 -12.48 1.04 25.09
N VAL A 316 -11.89 1.95 25.87
CA VAL A 316 -10.56 2.51 25.59
C VAL A 316 -9.56 1.79 26.49
N VAL A 317 -8.87 0.80 25.93
CA VAL A 317 -7.96 -0.09 26.69
C VAL A 317 -6.56 0.51 26.89
N ALA A 318 -6.19 1.51 26.09
CA ALA A 318 -4.98 2.30 26.27
C ALA A 318 -5.11 3.67 25.58
N GLN A 319 -4.41 4.69 26.08
CA GLN A 319 -4.39 6.00 25.46
C GLN A 319 -3.11 6.78 25.76
N THR A 320 -2.79 7.70 24.86
CA THR A 320 -1.80 8.77 25.02
C THR A 320 -2.47 10.11 24.70
N GLY A 321 -1.70 11.21 24.71
CA GLY A 321 -2.21 12.50 24.25
C GLY A 321 -2.60 12.55 22.77
N LYS A 322 -2.13 11.59 21.94
CA LYS A 322 -2.37 11.55 20.48
C LYS A 322 -3.25 10.39 20.06
N PHE A 323 -3.03 9.20 20.62
CA PHE A 323 -3.65 7.95 20.18
C PHE A 323 -4.52 7.32 21.26
N LYS A 324 -5.55 6.60 20.84
CA LYS A 324 -6.40 5.73 21.67
C LYS A 324 -6.47 4.35 21.06
N VAL A 325 -6.45 3.32 21.89
CA VAL A 325 -6.72 1.95 21.49
C VAL A 325 -8.15 1.62 21.91
N TYR A 326 -9.01 1.43 20.92
CA TYR A 326 -10.40 1.04 21.10
C TYR A 326 -10.53 -0.49 21.04
N SER A 327 -11.40 -1.05 21.88
CA SER A 327 -11.78 -2.46 21.87
C SER A 327 -13.30 -2.59 21.87
N VAL A 328 -13.82 -3.48 21.04
CA VAL A 328 -15.25 -3.87 20.98
C VAL A 328 -15.36 -5.38 20.82
N ARG A 329 -16.46 -5.98 21.31
CA ARG A 329 -16.73 -7.42 21.20
C ARG A 329 -18.01 -7.68 20.41
N ASN A 330 -18.03 -8.81 19.70
CA ASN A 330 -19.18 -9.33 18.96
C ASN A 330 -20.05 -10.25 19.82
#